data_AF-A0A1M5YY22-F1
#
_entry.id   AF-A0A1M5YY22-F1
#
_cell.length_a   1.000
_cell.length_b   1.000
_cell.length_c   1.000
_cell.angle_alpha   90.00
_cell.angle_beta   90.00
_cell.angle_gamma   90.00
#
_symmetry.space_group_name_H-M   'P 1'
#
loop_
_entity.id
_entity.type
_entity.pdbx_description
1 polymer ?
#
loop_
_entity_poly.entity_id
_entity_poly.type
_entity_poly.pdbx_seq_one_letter_code
_entity_poly.pdbx_strand_id
1 'polypeptide(L)'
;MKGEKKKVKLIKVDLDKCIACRACELACSAFHAKPKYSSINPARSRIRLVMDVLNDEYVPIRATEYTKSECVGRQIFTINEKEYSECSFCGASCPSRDLFREPDSGLPLKCDMCEDESGHEPKCVKVCTVGALVYEEYEEEVNEEVKEKEKQIALEMGLKSLLDKYGAQRLLDSFVRMSQKG
;
A
#
# COMPACT_ATOMS: atom_id res chain seq x y z
N MET A 1 3.35 21.63 27.11
CA MET A 1 3.70 20.25 26.70
C MET A 1 4.68 20.37 25.55
N LYS A 2 5.90 19.86 25.68
CA LYS A 2 6.86 19.83 24.56
C LYS A 2 6.43 18.68 23.66
N GLY A 3 5.97 18.97 22.44
CA GLY A 3 5.66 17.94 21.46
C GLY A 3 6.93 17.14 21.13
N GLU A 4 6.84 15.82 21.15
CA GLU A 4 7.92 15.00 20.61
C GLU A 4 7.92 15.11 19.08
N LYS A 5 9.11 15.25 18.49
CA LYS A 5 9.25 15.25 17.03
C LYS A 5 9.12 13.84 16.48
N LYS A 6 8.28 13.66 15.45
CA LYS A 6 8.16 12.44 14.65
C LYS A 6 8.77 12.70 13.28
N LYS A 7 9.56 11.75 12.78
CA LYS A 7 9.98 11.76 11.38
C LYS A 7 8.82 11.28 10.51
N VAL A 8 8.33 12.15 9.65
CA VAL A 8 7.35 11.84 8.62
C VAL A 8 8.08 11.58 7.31
N LYS A 9 7.67 10.51 6.64
CA LYS A 9 8.25 10.05 5.38
C LYS A 9 7.26 10.31 4.25
N LEU A 10 7.73 10.90 3.16
CA LEU A 10 6.90 11.15 1.99
C LEU A 10 7.60 10.65 0.72
N ILE A 11 6.78 10.28 -0.28
CA ILE A 11 7.25 10.01 -1.64
C ILE A 11 6.57 11.02 -2.54
N LYS A 12 7.33 11.95 -3.12
CA LYS A 12 6.85 12.83 -4.18
C LYS A 12 6.68 12.01 -5.46
N VAL A 13 5.55 12.18 -6.11
CA VAL A 13 5.20 11.50 -7.34
C VAL A 13 5.07 12.55 -8.44
N ASP A 14 5.93 12.45 -9.46
CA ASP A 14 5.93 13.29 -10.64
C ASP A 14 5.42 12.45 -11.82
N LEU A 15 4.18 12.72 -12.25
CA LEU A 15 3.50 11.95 -13.29
C LEU A 15 4.13 12.16 -14.67
N ASP A 16 4.69 13.35 -14.93
CA ASP A 16 5.27 13.71 -16.23
C ASP A 16 6.59 12.98 -16.50
N LYS A 17 7.25 12.50 -15.44
CA LYS A 17 8.47 11.68 -15.54
C LYS A 17 8.20 10.18 -15.60
N CYS A 18 6.97 9.75 -15.32
CA CYS A 18 6.65 8.33 -15.24
C CYS A 18 6.58 7.70 -16.63
N ILE A 19 7.51 6.80 -16.95
CA ILE A 19 7.55 6.07 -18.24
C ILE A 19 6.79 4.73 -18.22
N ALA A 20 5.92 4.52 -17.22
CA ALA A 20 5.10 3.30 -17.09
C ALA A 20 5.84 1.95 -17.11
N CYS A 21 7.14 1.91 -16.79
CA CYS A 21 7.95 0.68 -16.86
C CYS A 21 7.59 -0.38 -15.80
N ARG A 22 6.81 -0.02 -14.78
CA ARG A 22 6.37 -0.89 -13.67
C ARG A 22 7.52 -1.52 -12.85
N ALA A 23 8.74 -0.99 -12.95
CA ALA A 23 9.87 -1.42 -12.14
C ALA A 23 9.59 -1.32 -10.63
N CYS A 24 8.84 -0.30 -10.22
CA CYS A 24 8.40 -0.13 -8.83
C CYS A 24 7.54 -1.31 -8.32
N GLU A 25 6.67 -1.88 -9.16
CA GLU A 25 5.83 -3.04 -8.80
C GLU A 25 6.66 -4.31 -8.64
N LEU A 26 7.61 -4.52 -9.57
CA LEU A 26 8.51 -5.66 -9.55
C LEU A 26 9.41 -5.63 -8.31
N ALA A 27 10.08 -4.50 -8.05
CA ALA A 27 10.96 -4.36 -6.91
C ALA A 27 10.22 -4.50 -5.57
N CYS A 28 9.02 -3.91 -5.47
CA CYS A 28 8.23 -4.00 -4.25
C CYS A 28 7.75 -5.44 -3.98
N SER A 29 7.21 -6.13 -4.98
CA SER A 29 6.74 -7.51 -4.81
C SER A 29 7.89 -8.49 -4.54
N ALA A 30 9.04 -8.31 -5.20
CA ALA A 30 10.24 -9.10 -4.95
C ALA A 30 10.73 -8.92 -3.51
N PHE A 31 10.78 -7.69 -3.02
CA PHE A 31 11.21 -7.38 -1.66
C PHE A 31 10.34 -8.04 -0.59
N HIS A 32 9.03 -8.09 -0.81
CA HIS A 32 8.06 -8.65 0.13
C HIS A 32 7.78 -10.14 -0.08
N ALA A 33 8.46 -10.79 -1.01
CA ALA A 33 8.41 -12.24 -1.11
C ALA A 33 8.94 -12.88 0.18
N LYS A 34 8.46 -14.08 0.50
CA LYS A 34 8.91 -14.85 1.66
C LYS A 34 9.47 -16.20 1.16
N PRO A 35 10.80 -16.43 1.23
CA PRO A 35 11.86 -15.50 1.67
C PRO A 35 12.08 -14.32 0.70
N LYS A 36 12.72 -13.24 1.16
CA LYS A 36 12.93 -12.02 0.37
C LYS A 36 13.56 -12.36 -0.99
N TYR A 37 13.04 -11.76 -2.06
CA TYR A 37 13.50 -11.93 -3.45
C TYR A 37 13.32 -13.33 -4.06
N SER A 38 12.65 -14.27 -3.37
CA SER A 38 12.43 -15.62 -3.88
C SER A 38 11.47 -15.71 -5.07
N SER A 39 10.59 -14.71 -5.22
CA SER A 39 9.58 -14.66 -6.28
C SER A 39 9.18 -13.21 -6.57
N ILE A 40 8.57 -12.98 -7.72
CA ILE A 40 8.11 -11.66 -8.14
C ILE A 40 6.67 -11.80 -8.63
N ASN A 41 5.77 -10.98 -8.11
CA ASN A 41 4.39 -10.94 -8.54
C ASN A 41 3.82 -9.52 -8.37
N PRO A 42 3.69 -8.74 -9.47
CA PRO A 42 3.16 -7.38 -9.41
C PRO A 42 1.79 -7.25 -8.72
N ALA A 43 0.95 -8.29 -8.76
CA ALA A 43 -0.34 -8.28 -8.06
C ALA A 43 -0.17 -8.16 -6.53
N ARG A 44 0.95 -8.65 -5.99
CA ARG A 44 1.33 -8.55 -4.56
C ARG A 44 2.09 -7.27 -4.19
N SER A 45 2.27 -6.35 -5.14
CA SER A 45 2.99 -5.10 -4.90
C SER A 45 2.17 -4.12 -4.06
N ARG A 46 2.84 -3.43 -3.13
CA ARG A 46 2.27 -2.34 -2.30
C ARG A 46 2.35 -0.97 -2.96
N ILE A 47 2.86 -0.90 -4.19
CA ILE A 47 2.74 0.25 -5.10
C ILE A 47 2.25 -0.28 -6.45
N ARG A 48 1.23 0.33 -7.02
CA ARG A 48 0.59 -0.12 -8.25
C ARG A 48 0.46 1.04 -9.22
N LEU A 49 0.69 0.79 -10.50
CA LEU A 49 0.47 1.78 -11.55
C LEU A 49 -0.96 1.65 -12.06
N VAL A 50 -1.79 2.67 -11.81
CA VAL A 50 -3.04 2.83 -12.55
C VAL A 50 -2.66 3.36 -13.92
N MET A 51 -3.08 2.63 -14.96
CA MET A 51 -2.71 2.95 -16.32
C MET A 51 -3.88 2.87 -17.29
N ASP A 52 -4.02 3.90 -18.11
CA ASP A 52 -4.82 3.90 -19.32
C ASP A 52 -3.93 4.46 -20.44
N VAL A 53 -3.43 3.57 -21.29
CA VAL A 53 -2.49 3.90 -22.36
C VAL A 53 -3.14 4.78 -23.43
N LEU A 54 -4.46 4.64 -23.65
CA LEU A 54 -5.16 5.43 -24.66
C LEU A 54 -5.38 6.88 -24.20
N ASN A 55 -5.45 7.07 -22.89
CA ASN A 55 -5.59 8.37 -22.24
C ASN A 55 -4.25 8.92 -21.72
N ASP A 56 -3.12 8.26 -22.02
CA ASP A 56 -1.78 8.60 -21.52
C ASP A 56 -1.67 8.62 -19.98
N GLU A 57 -2.56 7.95 -19.27
CA GLU A 57 -2.66 7.97 -17.80
C GLU A 57 -1.64 7.00 -17.18
N TYR A 58 -0.74 7.50 -16.32
CA TYR A 58 0.24 6.68 -15.60
C TYR A 58 0.39 7.14 -14.14
N VAL A 59 -0.49 6.68 -13.26
CA VAL A 59 -0.55 7.14 -11.86
C VAL A 59 -0.03 6.05 -10.91
N PRO A 60 1.21 6.16 -10.38
CA PRO A 60 1.71 5.23 -9.39
C PRO A 60 1.13 5.57 -8.01
N ILE A 61 0.31 4.67 -7.50
CA ILE A 61 -0.36 4.79 -6.20
C ILE A 61 0.16 3.76 -5.20
N ARG A 62 0.27 4.15 -3.94
CA ARG A 62 0.69 3.25 -2.85
C ARG A 62 -0.52 2.68 -2.11
N ALA A 63 -0.36 1.47 -1.61
CA ALA A 63 -1.30 0.81 -0.73
C ALA A 63 -1.36 1.54 0.61
N THR A 64 -2.56 1.90 1.05
CA THR A 64 -2.84 2.63 2.29
C THR A 64 -3.69 1.75 3.23
N GLU A 65 -4.76 2.28 3.80
CA GLU A 65 -5.59 1.56 4.76
C GLU A 65 -6.57 0.60 4.08
N TYR A 66 -6.96 -0.43 4.84
CA TYR A 66 -8.07 -1.31 4.51
C TYR A 66 -9.41 -0.63 4.80
N THR A 67 -10.36 -0.79 3.88
CA THR A 67 -11.76 -0.45 4.12
C THR A 67 -12.65 -1.68 3.90
N LYS A 68 -13.60 -1.86 4.80
CA LYS A 68 -14.61 -2.92 4.72
C LYS A 68 -15.63 -2.65 3.61
N SER A 69 -15.92 -1.39 3.33
CA SER A 69 -16.96 -0.97 2.41
C SER A 69 -16.42 0.00 1.35
N GLU A 70 -17.14 0.07 0.23
CA GLU A 70 -16.91 1.08 -0.79
C GLU A 70 -17.42 2.45 -0.32
N CYS A 71 -17.01 3.51 -1.03
CA CYS A 71 -17.61 4.83 -0.87
C CYS A 71 -19.00 4.82 -1.51
N VAL A 72 -19.96 5.54 -0.92
CA VAL A 72 -21.30 5.73 -1.51
C VAL A 72 -21.23 6.47 -2.84
N GLY A 73 -20.28 7.41 -2.97
CA GLY A 73 -19.96 8.10 -4.22
C GLY A 73 -18.49 7.94 -4.56
N ARG A 74 -18.19 7.70 -5.83
CA ARG A 74 -16.84 7.59 -6.37
C ARG A 74 -16.47 8.86 -7.13
N GLN A 75 -15.17 9.08 -7.32
CA GLN A 75 -14.63 10.32 -7.88
C GLN A 75 -13.83 10.03 -9.16
N ILE A 76 -14.00 10.92 -10.13
CA ILE A 76 -13.22 11.05 -11.36
C ILE A 76 -12.61 12.47 -11.30
N PHE A 77 -11.35 12.60 -11.71
CA PHE A 77 -10.64 13.87 -11.68
C PHE A 77 -10.34 14.32 -13.10
N THR A 78 -10.57 15.60 -13.39
CA THR A 78 -10.08 16.23 -14.62
C THR A 78 -8.95 17.18 -14.24
N ILE A 79 -7.75 16.93 -14.76
CA ILE A 79 -6.57 17.77 -14.52
C ILE A 79 -5.99 18.12 -15.88
N ASN A 80 -5.83 19.41 -16.16
CA ASN A 80 -5.35 19.90 -17.47
C ASN A 80 -6.10 19.26 -18.65
N GLU A 81 -7.44 19.29 -18.60
CA GLU A 81 -8.35 18.74 -19.63
C GLU A 81 -8.32 17.21 -19.81
N LYS A 82 -7.45 16.51 -19.08
CA LYS A 82 -7.38 15.04 -19.06
C LYS A 82 -8.26 14.47 -17.96
N GLU A 83 -9.16 13.57 -18.31
CA GLU A 83 -10.02 12.85 -17.38
C GLU A 83 -9.33 11.57 -16.90
N TYR A 84 -9.09 11.43 -15.60
CA TYR A 84 -8.44 10.26 -15.00
C TYR A 84 -9.46 9.19 -14.65
N SER A 85 -9.04 7.93 -14.66
CA SER A 85 -9.91 6.82 -14.32
C SER A 85 -10.54 6.96 -12.92
N GLU A 86 -11.70 6.34 -12.73
CA GLU A 86 -12.38 6.33 -11.45
C GLU A 86 -11.46 5.78 -10.34
N CYS A 87 -11.35 6.51 -9.22
CA CYS A 87 -10.49 6.15 -8.09
C CYS A 87 -8.96 6.08 -8.39
N SER A 88 -8.46 6.64 -9.49
CA SER A 88 -7.03 6.55 -9.89
C SER A 88 -6.00 7.02 -8.87
N PHE A 89 -6.40 7.90 -7.95
CA PHE A 89 -5.54 8.44 -6.90
C PHE A 89 -5.77 7.77 -5.53
N CYS A 90 -6.65 6.77 -5.45
CA CYS A 90 -7.01 6.14 -4.19
C CYS A 90 -6.02 5.01 -3.83
N GLY A 91 -5.43 5.09 -2.65
CA GLY A 91 -4.54 4.06 -2.12
C GLY A 91 -5.23 2.91 -1.37
N ALA A 92 -6.56 2.96 -1.18
CA ALA A 92 -7.23 2.05 -0.24
C ALA A 92 -7.29 0.60 -0.73
N SER A 93 -7.14 -0.36 0.19
CA SER A 93 -7.47 -1.77 -0.09
C SER A 93 -8.99 -1.96 -0.03
N CYS A 94 -9.66 -1.51 -1.09
CA CYS A 94 -11.11 -1.36 -1.20
C CYS A 94 -11.78 -2.55 -1.91
N PRO A 95 -13.00 -2.98 -1.52
CA PRO A 95 -13.71 -4.07 -2.20
C PRO A 95 -14.13 -3.78 -3.64
N SER A 96 -14.06 -2.52 -4.08
CA SER A 96 -14.43 -2.14 -5.45
C SER A 96 -13.44 -2.56 -6.53
N ARG A 97 -12.23 -3.03 -6.18
CA ARG A 97 -11.17 -3.43 -7.13
C ARG A 97 -10.15 -4.37 -6.50
N ASP A 98 -9.35 -5.02 -7.33
CA ASP A 98 -8.33 -5.99 -6.90
C ASP A 98 -7.00 -5.37 -6.44
N LEU A 99 -6.85 -4.05 -6.59
CA LEU A 99 -5.63 -3.36 -6.20
C LEU A 99 -5.42 -3.43 -4.67
N PHE A 100 -4.17 -3.67 -4.29
CA PHE A 100 -3.72 -3.77 -2.90
C PHE A 100 -4.37 -4.91 -2.11
N ARG A 101 -4.58 -6.04 -2.77
CA ARG A 101 -5.04 -7.29 -2.16
C ARG A 101 -4.16 -8.44 -2.61
N GLU A 102 -3.89 -9.36 -1.70
CA GLU A 102 -3.24 -10.61 -2.05
C GLU A 102 -4.13 -11.38 -3.05
N PRO A 103 -3.60 -11.78 -4.22
CA PRO A 103 -4.41 -12.31 -5.32
C PRO A 103 -5.03 -13.68 -5.01
N ASP A 104 -4.51 -14.39 -4.02
CA ASP A 104 -4.98 -15.71 -3.60
C ASP A 104 -6.00 -15.62 -2.44
N SER A 105 -5.68 -14.84 -1.41
CA SER A 105 -6.45 -14.78 -0.16
C SER A 105 -7.42 -13.60 -0.09
N GLY A 106 -7.16 -12.55 -0.88
CA GLY A 106 -7.85 -11.27 -0.80
C GLY A 106 -7.45 -10.43 0.42
N LEU A 107 -6.40 -10.80 1.14
CA LEU A 107 -5.92 -10.05 2.31
C LEU A 107 -5.40 -8.67 1.90
N PRO A 108 -5.66 -7.62 2.71
CA PRO A 108 -5.22 -6.27 2.38
C PRO A 108 -3.70 -6.13 2.42
N LEU A 109 -3.16 -5.51 1.39
CA LEU A 109 -1.77 -5.07 1.34
C LEU A 109 -1.68 -3.61 1.79
N LYS A 110 -0.62 -3.26 2.51
CA LYS A 110 -0.32 -1.89 2.95
C LYS A 110 1.17 -1.60 2.76
N CYS A 111 1.48 -0.40 2.27
CA CYS A 111 2.85 0.06 2.15
C CYS A 111 3.40 0.40 3.54
N ASP A 112 4.54 -0.20 3.87
CA ASP A 112 5.27 -0.05 5.12
C ASP A 112 6.52 0.83 4.95
N MET A 113 6.64 1.55 3.83
CA MET A 113 7.81 2.35 3.49
C MET A 113 9.14 1.57 3.52
N CYS A 114 9.09 0.24 3.35
CA CYS A 114 10.25 -0.66 3.46
C CYS A 114 10.99 -0.53 4.81
N GLU A 115 10.27 -0.26 5.90
CA GLU A 115 10.84 -0.02 7.23
C GLU A 115 11.64 -1.19 7.82
N ASP A 116 11.40 -2.41 7.33
CA ASP A 116 12.16 -3.61 7.69
C ASP A 116 13.68 -3.52 7.41
N GLU A 117 14.11 -2.54 6.59
CA GLU A 117 15.52 -2.22 6.36
C GLU A 117 15.81 -0.77 6.77
N SER A 118 16.04 -0.57 8.07
CA SER A 118 16.36 0.73 8.66
C SER A 118 17.43 1.49 7.86
N GLY A 119 17.16 2.76 7.56
CA GLY A 119 18.12 3.68 6.93
C GLY A 119 18.23 3.60 5.41
N HIS A 120 17.37 2.83 4.73
CA HIS A 120 17.40 2.70 3.27
C HIS A 120 16.21 3.38 2.60
N GLU A 121 16.48 3.99 1.45
CA GLU A 121 15.47 4.48 0.53
C GLU A 121 14.50 3.33 0.13
N PRO A 122 13.18 3.59 0.03
CA PRO A 122 12.20 2.59 -0.40
C PRO A 122 12.56 1.97 -1.76
N LYS A 123 12.38 0.65 -1.91
CA LYS A 123 12.84 -0.07 -3.12
C LYS A 123 12.22 0.46 -4.40
N CYS A 124 10.95 0.92 -4.36
CA CYS A 124 10.28 1.49 -5.51
C CYS A 124 10.90 2.82 -5.97
N VAL A 125 11.39 3.64 -5.04
CA VAL A 125 12.10 4.89 -5.32
C VAL A 125 13.47 4.56 -5.89
N LYS A 126 14.21 3.66 -5.24
CA LYS A 126 15.56 3.23 -5.67
C LYS A 126 15.62 2.72 -7.12
N VAL A 127 14.58 2.02 -7.60
CA VAL A 127 14.52 1.51 -8.98
C VAL A 127 13.94 2.51 -9.99
N CYS A 128 13.41 3.65 -9.55
CA CYS A 128 12.85 4.67 -10.41
C CYS A 128 13.97 5.56 -10.98
N THR A 129 14.67 5.07 -12.00
CA THR A 129 15.82 5.76 -12.60
C THR A 129 15.48 7.09 -13.27
N VAL A 130 14.22 7.29 -13.67
CA VAL A 130 13.70 8.53 -14.26
C VAL A 130 13.33 9.60 -13.23
N GLY A 131 13.39 9.28 -11.92
CA GLY A 131 13.10 10.24 -10.85
C GLY A 131 11.63 10.66 -10.76
N ALA A 132 10.70 9.80 -11.21
CA ALA A 132 9.26 10.01 -11.03
C ALA A 132 8.81 9.78 -9.59
N LEU A 133 9.58 9.01 -8.81
CA LEU A 133 9.37 8.80 -7.38
C LEU A 133 10.58 9.36 -6.63
N VAL A 134 10.36 10.23 -5.65
CA VAL A 134 11.44 10.85 -4.85
C VAL A 134 11.10 10.74 -3.36
N TYR A 135 12.02 10.18 -2.56
CA TYR A 135 11.85 10.02 -1.12
C TYR A 135 12.37 11.23 -0.35
N GLU A 136 11.57 11.74 0.60
CA GLU A 136 11.98 12.81 1.52
C GLU A 136 11.51 12.50 2.95
N GLU A 137 12.24 13.04 3.93
CA GLU A 137 11.90 12.99 5.35
C GLU A 137 11.81 14.40 5.93
N TYR A 138 10.84 14.64 6.80
CA TYR A 138 10.74 15.88 7.59
C TYR A 138 10.30 15.58 9.02
N GLU A 139 10.54 16.52 9.93
CA GLU A 139 10.09 16.40 11.33
C GLU A 139 8.78 17.15 11.54
N GLU A 140 7.82 16.50 12.18
CA GLU A 140 6.54 17.10 12.61
C GLU A 140 6.37 16.90 14.12
N GLU A 141 5.79 17.88 14.82
CA GLU A 141 5.46 17.74 16.25
C GLU A 141 4.19 16.91 16.40
N VAL A 142 4.26 15.82 17.15
CA VAL A 142 3.13 14.89 17.30
C VAL A 142 2.90 14.55 18.77
N ASN A 143 1.63 14.40 19.15
CA ASN A 143 1.25 13.94 20.49
C ASN A 143 1.56 12.44 20.68
N GLU A 144 1.94 12.04 21.89
CA GLU A 144 2.42 10.69 22.24
C GLU A 144 1.41 9.58 21.89
N GLU A 145 0.10 9.85 22.02
CA GLU A 145 -0.98 8.89 21.73
C GLU A 145 -0.99 8.33 20.30
N VAL A 146 -0.37 9.04 19.34
CA VAL A 146 -0.37 8.67 17.92
C VAL A 146 0.74 7.64 17.62
N LYS A 147 1.85 7.63 18.37
CA LYS A 147 3.02 6.78 18.07
C LYS A 147 2.80 5.30 18.41
N GLU A 148 2.12 4.98 19.52
CA GLU A 148 1.93 3.58 19.94
C GLU A 148 0.96 2.81 19.03
N LYS A 149 -0.05 3.49 18.48
CA LYS A 149 -1.06 2.84 17.62
C LYS A 149 -0.48 2.30 16.32
N GLU A 150 0.65 2.81 15.81
CA GLU A 150 1.15 2.50 14.46
C GLU A 150 1.81 1.12 14.31
N LYS A 151 2.41 0.56 15.36
CA LYS A 151 3.21 -0.68 15.28
C LYS A 151 2.37 -1.97 15.18
N GLN A 152 1.10 -1.94 15.61
CA GLN A 152 0.19 -3.10 15.57
C GLN A 152 -0.73 -3.13 14.33
N ILE A 153 -0.76 -2.05 13.53
CA ILE A 153 -1.80 -1.84 12.51
C ILE A 153 -1.78 -2.91 11.41
N ALA A 154 -0.60 -3.36 10.95
CA ALA A 154 -0.54 -4.26 9.80
C ALA A 154 -1.15 -5.65 10.08
N LEU A 155 -0.83 -6.24 11.25
CA LEU A 155 -1.38 -7.55 11.65
C LEU A 155 -2.87 -7.43 11.97
N GLU A 156 -3.25 -6.39 12.72
CA GLU A 156 -4.65 -6.12 13.06
C GLU A 156 -5.50 -5.88 11.80
N MET A 157 -4.95 -5.20 10.78
CA MET A 157 -5.64 -4.96 9.52
C MET A 157 -5.96 -6.28 8.80
N GLY A 158 -5.01 -7.21 8.73
CA GLY A 158 -5.24 -8.54 8.15
C GLY A 158 -6.29 -9.34 8.94
N LEU A 159 -6.16 -9.37 10.27
CA LEU A 159 -7.13 -10.04 11.14
C LEU A 159 -8.53 -9.42 11.04
N LYS A 160 -8.63 -8.09 11.00
CA LYS A 160 -9.88 -7.36 10.85
C LYS A 160 -10.56 -7.67 9.52
N SER A 161 -9.80 -7.71 8.42
CA SER A 161 -10.32 -8.11 7.12
C SER A 161 -10.89 -9.54 7.14
N LEU A 162 -10.20 -10.48 7.80
CA LEU A 162 -10.72 -11.83 7.97
C LEU A 162 -11.96 -11.85 8.85
N LEU A 163 -11.99 -11.10 9.96
CA LEU A 163 -13.13 -11.00 10.88
C LEU A 163 -14.37 -10.50 10.15
N ASP A 164 -14.19 -9.48 9.30
CA ASP A 164 -15.26 -8.91 8.48
C ASP A 164 -15.78 -9.89 7.43
N LYS A 165 -14.92 -10.79 6.92
CA LYS A 165 -15.28 -11.75 5.85
C LYS A 165 -15.87 -13.05 6.37
N TYR A 166 -15.37 -13.57 7.50
CA TYR A 166 -15.71 -14.92 7.98
C TYR A 166 -16.40 -14.95 9.35
N GLY A 167 -16.39 -13.84 10.09
CA GLY A 167 -16.91 -13.75 11.45
C GLY A 167 -15.96 -14.32 12.52
N ALA A 168 -16.09 -13.82 13.75
CA ALA A 168 -15.18 -14.15 14.86
C ALA A 168 -15.16 -15.64 15.21
N GLN A 169 -16.33 -16.28 15.31
CA GLN A 169 -16.42 -17.68 15.73
C GLN A 169 -15.67 -18.61 14.76
N ARG A 170 -15.92 -18.49 13.46
CA ARG A 170 -15.27 -19.34 12.44
C ARG A 170 -13.76 -19.14 12.40
N LEU A 171 -13.27 -17.92 12.65
CA LEU A 171 -11.84 -17.66 12.73
C LEU A 171 -11.21 -18.28 13.95
N LEU A 172 -11.83 -18.15 15.13
CA LEU A 172 -11.36 -18.79 16.35
C LEU A 172 -11.33 -20.31 16.19
N ASP A 173 -12.41 -20.92 15.68
CA ASP A 173 -12.47 -22.36 15.45
C ASP A 173 -11.39 -22.85 14.46
N SER A 174 -11.07 -22.03 13.45
CA SER A 174 -10.02 -22.36 12.48
C SER A 174 -8.62 -22.19 13.07
N PHE A 175 -8.39 -21.15 13.86
CA PHE A 175 -7.14 -20.91 14.56
C PHE A 175 -6.83 -22.00 15.59
N VAL A 176 -7.83 -22.42 16.39
CA VAL A 176 -7.70 -23.54 17.34
C VAL A 176 -7.35 -24.83 16.63
N ARG A 177 -8.05 -25.16 15.53
CA ARG A 177 -7.76 -26.36 14.72
C ARG A 177 -6.35 -26.37 14.13
N MET A 178 -5.81 -25.20 13.75
CA MET A 178 -4.45 -25.09 13.23
C MET A 178 -3.39 -25.15 14.33
N SER A 179 -3.67 -24.55 15.50
CA SER A 179 -2.75 -24.50 16.64
C SER A 179 -2.56 -25.87 17.31
N GLN A 180 -3.50 -26.80 17.15
CA GLN A 180 -3.38 -28.18 17.61
C GLN A 180 -2.59 -29.09 16.66
N LYS A 181 -2.28 -28.62 15.44
CA LYS A 181 -1.55 -29.38 14.40
C LYS A 181 -0.11 -28.91 14.20
N GLY A 182 0.31 -27.83 14.86
CA GLY A 182 1.69 -27.34 14.88
C GLY A 182 2.36 -27.68 16.21
#